data_AF-A0A554J695-F1
#
_entry.id   AF-A0A554J695-F1
#
_cell.length_a   1.000
_cell.length_b   1.000
_cell.length_c   1.000
_cell.angle_alpha   90.00
_cell.angle_beta   90.00
_cell.angle_gamma   90.00
#
_symmetry.space_group_name_H-M   'P 1'
#
loop_
_entity.id
_entity.type
_entity.pdbx_description
1 polymer ?
#
loop_
_entity_poly.entity_id
_entity_poly.type
_entity_poly.pdbx_seq_one_letter_code
_entity_poly.pdbx_strand_id
1 'polypeptide(L)'
;MKHYFLSAFLILIAVIALLLVPIITSSTKNILVSAEVKIPENNTSILAIQKYNRSPISSNLPIQNFSARAVLVKDLNTNTILFQKDSDNPLPIASTTKIMSALVAASYFKPNSVLVVGNSALVPGSRVGLNPGESLSFRSLLYGMLLNSGNDAAFTIAENYPGGVDKFVEAMNQKAKDLNLINTHFDNPAGFDSPNHFSSASDLSIITEEALKNGD
;
A
#
# COMPACT_ATOMS: atom_id res chain seq x y z
N MET A 1 -10.91 -56.16 61.41
CA MET A 1 -11.98 -55.18 61.07
C MET A 1 -11.56 -53.72 61.15
N LYS A 2 -10.83 -53.25 62.18
CA LYS A 2 -10.44 -51.82 62.32
C LYS A 2 -9.65 -51.22 61.14
N HIS A 3 -8.80 -51.99 60.46
CA HIS A 3 -7.98 -51.47 59.36
C HIS A 3 -8.76 -51.20 58.06
N TYR A 4 -9.84 -51.94 57.79
CA TYR A 4 -10.68 -51.74 56.61
C TYR A 4 -11.50 -50.44 56.69
N PHE A 5 -11.94 -50.08 57.90
CA PHE A 5 -12.61 -48.80 58.13
C PHE A 5 -11.67 -47.62 57.91
N LEU A 6 -10.40 -47.75 58.33
CA LEU A 6 -9.40 -46.71 58.13
C LEU A 6 -9.06 -46.54 56.64
N SER A 7 -8.91 -47.64 55.89
CA SER A 7 -8.65 -47.57 54.45
C SER A 7 -9.84 -47.00 53.67
N ALA A 8 -11.07 -47.41 54.00
CA ALA A 8 -12.27 -46.87 53.37
C ALA A 8 -12.45 -45.36 53.65
N PHE A 9 -12.13 -44.94 54.88
CA PHE A 9 -12.16 -43.53 55.27
C PHE A 9 -11.12 -42.68 54.52
N LEU A 10 -9.88 -43.20 54.35
CA LEU A 10 -8.84 -42.51 53.59
C LEU A 10 -9.19 -42.38 52.10
N ILE A 11 -9.78 -43.42 51.50
CA ILE A 11 -10.25 -43.37 50.11
C ILE A 11 -11.37 -42.34 49.95
N LEU A 12 -12.31 -42.29 50.89
CA LEU A 12 -13.40 -41.32 50.86
C LEU A 12 -12.87 -39.89 50.95
N ILE A 13 -11.88 -39.63 51.81
CA ILE A 13 -11.21 -38.32 51.90
C ILE A 13 -10.52 -37.98 50.58
N ALA A 14 -9.82 -38.93 49.95
CA ALA A 14 -9.14 -38.70 48.68
C ALA A 14 -10.11 -38.36 47.54
N VAL A 15 -11.28 -39.04 47.48
CA VAL A 15 -12.32 -38.75 46.48
C VAL A 15 -12.96 -37.38 46.73
N ILE A 16 -13.26 -37.04 47.98
CA ILE A 16 -13.79 -35.73 48.34
C ILE A 16 -12.77 -34.63 47.99
N ALA A 17 -11.49 -34.83 48.28
CA ALA A 17 -10.44 -33.91 47.91
C ALA A 17 -10.38 -33.71 46.39
N LEU A 18 -10.45 -34.79 45.60
CA LEU A 18 -10.42 -34.73 44.13
C LEU A 18 -11.62 -33.97 43.54
N LEU A 19 -12.80 -34.13 44.13
CA LEU A 19 -14.03 -33.42 43.72
C LEU A 19 -14.01 -31.93 44.12
N LEU A 20 -13.30 -31.58 45.19
CA LEU A 20 -13.16 -30.20 45.65
C LEU A 20 -12.08 -29.41 44.89
N VAL A 21 -11.05 -30.06 44.33
CA VAL A 21 -9.98 -29.40 43.53
C VAL A 21 -10.54 -28.50 42.41
N PRO A 22 -11.44 -28.94 41.51
CA PRO A 22 -11.98 -28.09 40.44
C PRO A 22 -12.84 -26.92 40.96
N ILE A 23 -13.48 -27.08 42.13
CA ILE A 23 -14.26 -26.02 42.76
C ILE A 23 -13.33 -24.95 43.33
N ILE A 24 -12.23 -25.36 43.95
CA ILE A 24 -11.21 -24.45 44.49
C ILE A 24 -10.48 -23.72 43.36
N THR A 25 -10.13 -24.39 42.25
CA THR A 25 -9.48 -23.73 41.10
C THR A 25 -10.41 -22.77 40.34
N SER A 26 -11.71 -23.06 40.29
CA SER A 26 -12.74 -22.13 39.79
C SER A 26 -12.85 -20.89 40.68
N SER A 27 -12.86 -21.09 41.99
CA SER A 27 -12.96 -20.00 42.96
C SER A 27 -11.73 -19.09 42.96
N THR A 28 -10.52 -19.65 42.83
CA THR A 28 -9.29 -18.83 42.72
C THR A 28 -9.19 -18.10 41.40
N LYS A 29 -9.68 -18.66 40.28
CA LYS A 29 -9.79 -17.92 39.01
C LYS A 29 -10.72 -16.71 39.15
N ASN A 30 -11.87 -16.88 39.80
CA ASN A 30 -12.82 -15.79 40.01
C ASN A 30 -12.32 -14.73 41.00
N ILE A 31 -11.51 -15.11 42.00
CA ILE A 31 -10.90 -14.18 42.96
C ILE A 31 -9.71 -13.42 42.33
N LEU A 32 -8.90 -14.08 41.50
CA LEU A 32 -7.80 -13.41 40.78
C LEU A 32 -8.31 -12.49 39.65
N VAL A 33 -9.48 -12.80 39.07
CA VAL A 33 -10.16 -11.92 38.08
C VAL A 33 -10.88 -10.74 38.76
N SER A 34 -11.22 -10.84 40.05
CA SER A 34 -11.84 -9.73 40.80
C SER A 34 -10.85 -8.86 41.58
N ALA A 35 -9.59 -9.28 41.66
CA ALA A 35 -8.47 -8.47 42.14
C ALA A 35 -7.78 -7.67 41.01
N GLU A 36 -8.43 -7.55 39.85
CA GLU A 36 -8.11 -6.49 38.90
C GLU A 36 -8.47 -5.18 39.59
N VAL A 37 -7.42 -4.53 40.11
CA VAL A 37 -7.45 -3.17 40.64
C VAL A 37 -8.34 -2.36 39.70
N LYS A 38 -9.50 -1.91 40.19
CA LYS A 38 -10.21 -0.79 39.58
C LYS A 38 -9.30 0.42 39.72
N ILE A 39 -8.33 0.51 38.81
CA ILE A 39 -7.66 1.76 38.48
C ILE A 39 -8.84 2.69 38.17
N PRO A 40 -9.01 3.82 38.88
CA PRO A 40 -10.00 4.78 38.45
C PRO A 40 -9.75 5.00 36.96
N GLU A 41 -10.79 4.88 36.13
CA GLU A 41 -10.75 5.24 34.70
C GLU A 41 -10.41 6.74 34.63
N ASN A 42 -9.15 7.08 34.90
CA ASN A 42 -8.60 8.38 34.65
C ASN A 42 -8.25 8.35 33.18
N ASN A 43 -9.31 8.52 32.37
CA ASN A 43 -9.29 9.27 31.14
C ASN A 43 -8.03 9.04 30.29
N THR A 44 -7.63 7.79 30.06
CA THR A 44 -6.56 7.50 29.09
C THR A 44 -7.04 7.81 27.67
N SER A 45 -8.35 7.99 27.49
CA SER A 45 -8.99 8.69 26.39
C SER A 45 -8.62 10.19 26.26
N ILE A 46 -7.84 10.77 27.18
CA ILE A 46 -7.25 12.12 27.07
C ILE A 46 -5.72 12.06 26.79
N LEU A 47 -5.09 10.88 26.84
CA LEU A 47 -3.71 10.69 26.36
C LEU A 47 -3.63 10.18 24.92
N ALA A 48 -4.76 9.77 24.35
CA ALA A 48 -5.07 10.18 22.99
C ALA A 48 -5.27 11.69 23.01
N ILE A 49 -4.17 12.45 23.14
CA ILE A 49 -4.08 13.70 22.40
C ILE A 49 -4.40 13.25 20.99
N GLN A 50 -5.66 13.42 20.57
CA GLN A 50 -6.06 13.43 19.18
C GLN A 50 -4.93 14.20 18.54
N LYS A 51 -4.06 13.51 17.78
CA LYS A 51 -2.88 14.11 17.18
C LYS A 51 -3.50 15.10 16.22
N TYR A 52 -3.74 16.31 16.73
CA TYR A 52 -4.37 17.38 16.01
C TYR A 52 -3.31 17.68 14.98
N ASN A 53 -3.44 17.03 13.84
CA ASN A 53 -2.87 17.46 12.58
C ASN A 53 -3.58 18.78 12.28
N ARG A 54 -3.28 19.81 13.08
CA ARG A 54 -3.60 21.16 12.70
C ARG A 54 -2.90 21.30 11.36
N SER A 55 -3.67 21.51 10.29
CA SER A 55 -3.08 21.93 9.02
C SER A 55 -2.10 23.05 9.36
N PRO A 56 -0.84 22.98 8.89
CA PRO A 56 0.16 23.96 9.26
C PRO A 56 -0.39 25.35 8.95
N ILE A 57 -0.55 26.16 9.99
CA ILE A 57 -1.01 27.54 9.85
C ILE A 57 0.21 28.34 9.39
N SER A 58 0.38 28.42 8.07
CA SER A 58 1.37 29.30 7.46
C SER A 58 0.77 30.71 7.37
N SER A 59 1.11 31.58 8.31
CA SER A 59 1.00 33.03 8.12
C SER A 59 2.37 33.59 7.71
N ASN A 60 2.45 34.25 6.55
CA ASN A 60 3.64 34.96 6.04
C ASN A 60 4.86 34.10 5.67
N LEU A 61 4.70 32.85 5.22
CA LEU A 61 5.81 32.17 4.54
C LEU A 61 6.14 32.90 3.23
N PRO A 62 7.42 33.11 2.89
CA PRO A 62 7.78 33.65 1.59
C PRO A 62 7.22 32.72 0.51
N ILE A 63 6.56 33.30 -0.48
CA ILE A 63 6.06 32.53 -1.63
C ILE A 63 7.28 31.87 -2.27
N GLN A 64 7.38 30.53 -2.18
CA GLN A 64 8.43 29.81 -2.87
C GLN A 64 8.23 29.95 -4.37
N ASN A 65 9.22 30.53 -5.03
CA ASN A 65 9.22 30.62 -6.47
C ASN A 65 9.78 29.32 -7.06
N PHE A 66 8.88 28.44 -7.51
CA PHE A 66 9.25 27.24 -8.24
C PHE A 66 9.30 27.52 -9.75
N SER A 67 10.38 27.07 -10.40
CA SER A 67 10.50 27.06 -11.86
C SER A 67 9.55 26.05 -12.53
N ALA A 68 9.09 25.04 -11.78
CA ALA A 68 8.10 24.08 -12.25
C ALA A 68 6.77 24.77 -12.62
N ARG A 69 6.14 24.29 -13.70
CA ARG A 69 4.86 24.81 -14.18
C ARG A 69 3.71 24.48 -13.23
N ALA A 70 3.65 23.24 -12.77
CA ALA A 70 2.70 22.78 -11.76
C ALA A 70 3.45 22.16 -10.57
N VAL A 71 2.91 22.35 -9.37
CA VAL A 71 3.45 21.82 -8.10
C VAL A 71 2.30 21.42 -7.21
N LEU A 72 2.43 20.29 -6.53
CA LEU A 72 1.61 19.92 -5.39
C LEU A 72 2.51 19.38 -4.29
N VAL A 73 2.35 19.89 -3.07
CA VAL A 73 2.98 19.37 -1.86
C VAL A 73 1.87 19.03 -0.88
N LYS A 74 1.83 17.78 -0.45
CA LYS A 74 0.73 17.24 0.35
C LYS A 74 1.28 16.38 1.47
N ASP A 75 0.70 16.51 2.65
CA ASP A 75 0.93 15.60 3.76
C ASP A 75 0.01 14.38 3.62
N LEU A 76 0.61 13.22 3.36
CA LEU A 76 -0.13 11.97 3.12
C LEU A 76 -0.84 11.43 4.37
N ASN A 77 -0.38 11.77 5.58
CA ASN A 77 -1.03 11.29 6.81
C ASN A 77 -2.33 12.04 7.09
N THR A 78 -2.40 13.30 6.68
CA THR A 78 -3.45 14.25 7.09
C THR A 78 -4.31 14.66 5.92
N ASN A 79 -3.89 14.30 4.71
CA ASN A 79 -4.45 14.72 3.44
C ASN A 79 -4.34 16.26 3.21
N THR A 80 -3.60 16.99 4.04
CA THR A 80 -3.49 18.45 3.96
C THR A 80 -2.60 18.84 2.79
N ILE A 81 -3.12 19.69 1.91
CA ILE A 81 -2.32 20.36 0.88
C ILE A 81 -1.49 21.46 1.57
N LEU A 82 -0.17 21.32 1.50
CA LEU A 82 0.80 22.25 2.08
C LEU A 82 1.15 23.40 1.12
N PHE A 83 1.17 23.10 -0.18
CA PHE A 83 1.42 24.06 -1.24
C PHE A 83 0.87 23.53 -2.57
N GLN A 84 0.35 24.42 -3.41
CA GLN A 84 0.00 24.09 -4.80
C GLN A 84 0.25 25.27 -5.74
N LYS A 85 0.62 24.96 -6.97
CA LYS A 85 0.75 25.89 -8.10
C LYS A 85 0.21 25.17 -9.32
N ASP A 86 -0.85 25.69 -9.95
CA ASP A 86 -1.46 25.13 -11.16
C ASP A 86 -1.63 23.59 -11.12
N SER A 87 -1.95 23.02 -9.95
CA SER A 87 -1.82 21.59 -9.69
C SER A 87 -2.80 20.73 -10.49
N ASP A 88 -3.94 21.29 -10.88
CA ASP A 88 -4.96 20.62 -11.70
C ASP A 88 -4.73 20.81 -13.20
N ASN A 89 -3.71 21.59 -13.62
CA ASN A 89 -3.43 21.84 -15.03
C ASN A 89 -2.91 20.57 -15.71
N PRO A 90 -3.54 20.07 -16.80
CA PRO A 90 -3.04 18.93 -17.55
C PRO A 90 -1.71 19.26 -18.25
N LEU A 91 -0.69 18.44 -18.02
CA LEU A 91 0.65 18.59 -18.58
C LEU A 91 1.18 17.25 -19.10
N PRO A 92 2.09 17.25 -20.08
CA PRO A 92 2.91 16.08 -20.37
C PRO A 92 3.70 15.70 -19.12
N ILE A 93 3.65 14.43 -18.76
CA ILE A 93 4.21 13.93 -17.49
C ILE A 93 5.44 13.04 -17.66
N ALA A 94 5.80 12.73 -18.91
CA ALA A 94 6.92 11.87 -19.23
C ALA A 94 6.90 10.59 -18.36
N SER A 95 8.05 10.18 -17.83
CA SER A 95 8.18 8.88 -17.15
C SER A 95 7.43 8.71 -15.83
N THR A 96 6.83 9.74 -15.24
CA THR A 96 5.97 9.53 -14.05
C THR A 96 4.72 8.71 -14.41
N THR A 97 4.39 8.57 -15.69
CA THR A 97 3.45 7.57 -16.24
C THR A 97 3.69 6.16 -15.71
N LYS A 98 4.95 5.78 -15.47
CA LYS A 98 5.32 4.43 -15.04
C LYS A 98 4.80 4.07 -13.64
N ILE A 99 4.36 5.05 -12.85
CA ILE A 99 3.66 4.79 -11.57
C ILE A 99 2.29 4.14 -11.85
N MET A 100 1.54 4.62 -12.84
CA MET A 100 0.29 3.99 -13.25
C MET A 100 0.55 2.60 -13.87
N SER A 101 1.58 2.47 -14.71
CA SER A 101 1.96 1.17 -15.29
C SER A 101 2.29 0.15 -14.19
N ALA A 102 3.03 0.55 -13.16
CA ALA A 102 3.32 -0.29 -12.00
C ALA A 102 2.04 -0.73 -11.27
N LEU A 103 1.12 0.21 -11.02
CA LEU A 103 -0.16 -0.07 -10.37
C LEU A 103 -1.01 -1.10 -11.13
N VAL A 104 -1.21 -0.89 -12.43
CA VAL A 104 -1.99 -1.80 -13.27
C VAL A 104 -1.32 -3.16 -13.32
N ALA A 105 0.00 -3.20 -13.56
CA ALA A 105 0.73 -4.45 -13.66
C ALA A 105 0.71 -5.26 -12.35
N ALA A 106 0.88 -4.60 -11.20
CA ALA A 106 0.86 -5.25 -9.89
C ALA A 106 -0.52 -5.82 -9.51
N SER A 107 -1.60 -5.27 -10.08
CA SER A 107 -2.96 -5.82 -9.89
C SER A 107 -3.17 -7.16 -10.62
N TYR A 108 -2.29 -7.51 -11.55
CA TYR A 108 -2.41 -8.70 -12.40
C TYR A 108 -1.25 -9.69 -12.22
N PHE A 109 0.00 -9.22 -12.33
CA PHE A 109 1.17 -10.08 -12.25
C PHE A 109 1.61 -10.31 -10.80
N LYS A 110 1.94 -11.57 -10.50
CA LYS A 110 2.63 -11.90 -9.26
C LYS A 110 4.10 -11.52 -9.39
N PRO A 111 4.81 -11.21 -8.29
CA PRO A 111 6.23 -10.83 -8.35
C PRO A 111 7.12 -11.85 -9.09
N ASN A 112 6.78 -13.14 -9.03
CA ASN A 112 7.50 -14.24 -9.68
C ASN A 112 6.94 -14.65 -11.06
N SER A 113 5.91 -13.97 -11.57
CA SER A 113 5.44 -14.18 -12.94
C SER A 113 6.60 -13.97 -13.91
N VAL A 114 6.83 -14.94 -14.80
CA VAL A 114 7.87 -14.84 -15.83
C VAL A 114 7.28 -14.13 -17.04
N LEU A 115 7.93 -13.06 -17.48
CA LEU A 115 7.56 -12.29 -18.65
C LEU A 115 8.66 -12.40 -19.70
N VAL A 116 8.27 -12.55 -20.96
CA VAL A 116 9.18 -12.72 -22.08
C VAL A 116 9.37 -11.38 -22.77
N VAL A 117 10.61 -10.97 -22.97
CA VAL A 117 10.97 -9.75 -23.67
C VAL A 117 10.74 -9.94 -25.17
N GLY A 118 9.87 -9.10 -25.75
CA GLY A 118 9.58 -9.08 -27.17
C GLY A 118 10.32 -7.96 -27.91
N ASN A 119 9.58 -7.29 -28.81
CA ASN A 119 10.09 -6.12 -29.55
C ASN A 119 10.20 -4.87 -28.66
N SER A 120 9.65 -4.90 -27.45
CA SER A 120 9.89 -3.90 -26.40
C SER A 120 11.37 -3.61 -26.16
N ALA A 121 12.25 -4.59 -26.38
CA ALA A 121 13.70 -4.40 -26.39
C ALA A 121 14.23 -3.51 -27.52
N LEU A 122 13.40 -2.91 -28.37
CA LEU A 122 13.84 -2.01 -29.44
C LEU A 122 13.31 -0.58 -29.26
N VAL A 123 12.50 -0.34 -28.23
CA VAL A 123 11.94 1.01 -27.97
C VAL A 123 13.05 2.02 -27.67
N PRO A 124 12.89 3.30 -28.05
CA PRO A 124 13.88 4.33 -27.80
C PRO A 124 13.81 4.89 -26.37
N GLY A 125 14.76 5.76 -26.02
CA GLY A 125 14.81 6.46 -24.73
C GLY A 125 15.55 5.67 -23.65
N SER A 126 15.21 5.94 -22.37
CA SER A 126 15.82 5.28 -21.22
C SER A 126 15.49 3.79 -21.21
N ARG A 127 16.50 2.94 -20.96
CA ARG A 127 16.41 1.49 -21.08
C ARG A 127 17.26 0.81 -20.02
N VAL A 128 16.89 -0.42 -19.66
CA VAL A 128 17.73 -1.29 -18.82
C VAL A 128 18.56 -2.29 -19.62
N GLY A 129 18.39 -2.32 -20.95
CA GLY A 129 19.23 -3.10 -21.85
C GLY A 129 18.73 -4.53 -22.05
N LEU A 130 17.41 -4.71 -22.04
CA LEU A 130 16.79 -6.01 -22.30
C LEU A 130 17.04 -6.46 -23.75
N ASN A 131 17.11 -7.76 -23.96
CA ASN A 131 17.26 -8.40 -25.27
C ASN A 131 16.02 -9.26 -25.61
N PRO A 132 15.57 -9.30 -26.88
CA PRO A 132 14.48 -10.17 -27.29
C PRO A 132 14.72 -11.64 -26.90
N GLY A 133 13.70 -12.30 -26.37
CA GLY A 133 13.75 -13.68 -25.92
C GLY A 133 14.21 -13.88 -24.46
N GLU A 134 14.72 -12.84 -23.79
CA GLU A 134 14.99 -12.92 -22.36
C GLU A 134 13.70 -13.17 -21.57
N SER A 135 13.82 -13.93 -20.49
CA SER A 135 12.72 -14.23 -19.57
C SER A 135 13.07 -13.71 -18.19
N LEU A 136 12.33 -12.72 -17.71
CA LEU A 136 12.58 -12.07 -16.42
C LEU A 136 11.35 -12.18 -15.53
N SER A 137 11.57 -12.15 -14.21
CA SER A 137 10.46 -12.02 -13.28
C SER A 137 9.82 -10.63 -13.40
N PHE A 138 8.51 -10.54 -13.19
CA PHE A 138 7.80 -9.27 -13.11
C PHE A 138 8.45 -8.34 -12.09
N ARG A 139 8.89 -8.85 -10.94
CA ARG A 139 9.64 -8.07 -9.95
C ARG A 139 10.90 -7.42 -10.55
N SER A 140 11.70 -8.17 -11.30
CA SER A 140 12.92 -7.65 -11.95
C SER A 140 12.59 -6.55 -12.95
N LEU A 141 11.56 -6.75 -13.77
CA LEU A 141 11.11 -5.75 -14.75
C LEU A 141 10.54 -4.51 -14.06
N LEU A 142 9.79 -4.67 -12.98
CA LEU A 142 9.27 -3.57 -12.17
C LEU A 142 10.41 -2.72 -11.59
N TYR A 143 11.47 -3.34 -11.07
CA TYR A 143 12.66 -2.62 -10.63
C TYR A 143 13.34 -1.88 -11.78
N GLY A 144 13.54 -2.53 -12.92
CA GLY A 144 14.14 -1.88 -14.08
C GLY A 144 13.31 -0.70 -14.59
N MET A 145 11.98 -0.83 -14.57
CA MET A 145 11.04 0.21 -14.97
C MET A 145 11.08 1.41 -14.00
N LEU A 146 11.07 1.18 -12.68
CA LEU A 146 10.94 2.26 -11.70
C LEU A 146 12.27 2.90 -11.27
N LEU A 147 13.37 2.14 -11.18
CA LEU A 147 14.66 2.65 -10.75
C LEU A 147 15.44 3.33 -11.88
N ASN A 148 15.40 2.73 -13.08
CA ASN A 148 16.16 3.22 -14.24
C ASN A 148 15.26 3.93 -15.26
N SER A 149 13.97 4.06 -14.98
CA SER A 149 12.98 4.55 -15.93
C SER A 149 12.97 3.76 -17.25
N GLY A 150 13.26 2.45 -17.20
CA GLY A 150 13.38 1.60 -18.39
C GLY A 150 12.10 1.53 -19.21
N ASN A 151 12.12 2.10 -20.41
CA ASN A 151 11.04 2.05 -21.38
C ASN A 151 10.87 0.63 -21.93
N ASP A 152 11.98 -0.07 -22.18
CA ASP A 152 11.98 -1.47 -22.59
C ASP A 152 11.25 -2.34 -21.55
N ALA A 153 11.55 -2.17 -20.26
CA ALA A 153 10.82 -2.85 -19.19
C ALA A 153 9.32 -2.50 -19.13
N ALA A 154 8.96 -1.21 -19.27
CA ALA A 154 7.56 -0.78 -19.27
C ALA A 154 6.76 -1.41 -20.42
N PHE A 155 7.33 -1.44 -21.62
CA PHE A 155 6.71 -2.08 -22.78
C PHE A 155 6.71 -3.61 -22.67
N THR A 156 7.75 -4.25 -22.12
CA THR A 156 7.73 -5.71 -21.88
C THR A 156 6.58 -6.10 -20.94
N ILE A 157 6.38 -5.34 -19.86
CA ILE A 157 5.26 -5.58 -18.93
C ILE A 157 3.92 -5.46 -19.66
N ALA A 158 3.74 -4.40 -20.47
CA ALA A 158 2.52 -4.18 -21.22
C ALA A 158 2.29 -5.23 -22.33
N GLU A 159 3.34 -5.66 -23.03
CA GLU A 159 3.28 -6.71 -24.07
C GLU A 159 2.82 -8.06 -23.50
N ASN A 160 3.22 -8.38 -22.26
CA ASN A 160 2.84 -9.63 -21.60
C ASN A 160 1.47 -9.57 -20.92
N TYR A 161 0.81 -8.42 -20.90
CA TYR A 161 -0.55 -8.28 -20.37
C TYR A 161 -1.56 -8.95 -21.32
N PRO A 162 -2.68 -9.53 -20.83
CA PRO A 162 -3.69 -10.10 -21.71
C PRO A 162 -4.24 -9.09 -22.71
N GLY A 163 -4.06 -9.37 -24.00
CA GLY A 163 -4.41 -8.45 -25.09
C GLY A 163 -3.33 -7.39 -25.40
N GLY A 164 -2.14 -7.54 -24.83
CA GLY A 164 -0.96 -6.73 -25.14
C GLY A 164 -1.06 -5.28 -24.70
N VAL A 165 -0.26 -4.44 -25.37
CA VAL A 165 -0.09 -3.02 -25.02
C VAL A 165 -1.41 -2.26 -25.06
N ASP A 166 -2.26 -2.50 -26.07
CA ASP A 166 -3.54 -1.79 -26.21
C ASP A 166 -4.45 -2.05 -25.00
N LYS A 167 -4.58 -3.31 -24.57
CA LYS A 167 -5.38 -3.66 -23.39
C LYS A 167 -4.75 -3.21 -22.09
N PHE A 168 -3.42 -3.12 -22.03
CA PHE A 168 -2.75 -2.54 -20.89
C PHE A 168 -3.03 -1.04 -20.76
N VAL A 169 -2.97 -0.28 -21.86
CA VAL A 169 -3.29 1.16 -21.88
C VAL A 169 -4.78 1.40 -21.59
N GLU A 170 -5.67 0.56 -22.11
CA GLU A 170 -7.10 0.59 -21.72
C GLU A 170 -7.25 0.39 -20.20
N ALA A 171 -6.54 -0.56 -19.60
CA ALA A 171 -6.56 -0.79 -18.16
C ALA A 171 -5.98 0.39 -17.35
N MET A 172 -4.95 1.07 -17.84
CA MET A 172 -4.43 2.32 -17.23
C MET A 172 -5.50 3.41 -17.20
N ASN A 173 -6.21 3.62 -18.31
CA ASN A 173 -7.28 4.62 -18.37
C ASN A 173 -8.52 4.19 -17.58
N GLN A 174 -8.80 2.89 -17.48
CA GLN A 174 -9.87 2.40 -16.60
C GLN A 174 -9.53 2.66 -15.14
N LYS A 175 -8.31 2.35 -14.69
CA LYS A 175 -7.85 2.67 -13.33
C LYS A 175 -7.88 4.18 -13.05
N ALA A 176 -7.57 5.02 -14.04
CA ALA A 176 -7.72 6.47 -13.92
C ALA A 176 -9.18 6.89 -13.68
N LYS A 177 -10.14 6.30 -14.41
CA LYS A 177 -11.57 6.53 -14.17
C LYS A 177 -12.02 6.05 -12.79
N ASP A 178 -11.58 4.86 -12.37
CA ASP A 178 -11.93 4.29 -11.06
C ASP A 178 -11.43 5.16 -9.90
N LEU A 179 -10.31 5.86 -10.10
CA LEU A 179 -9.73 6.82 -9.16
C LEU A 179 -10.26 8.26 -9.33
N ASN A 180 -11.21 8.49 -10.24
CA ASN A 180 -11.77 9.81 -10.59
C ASN A 180 -10.72 10.85 -11.04
N LEU A 181 -9.72 10.41 -11.82
CA LEU A 181 -8.66 11.27 -12.34
C LEU A 181 -9.11 11.99 -13.62
N ILE A 182 -9.77 13.14 -13.45
CA ILE A 182 -10.42 13.87 -14.56
C ILE A 182 -9.42 14.62 -15.47
N ASN A 183 -8.19 14.83 -15.01
CA ASN A 183 -7.15 15.56 -15.73
C ASN A 183 -6.04 14.61 -16.20
N THR A 184 -6.38 13.34 -16.47
CA THR A 184 -5.42 12.29 -16.81
C THR A 184 -5.89 11.44 -17.99
N HIS A 185 -4.98 11.18 -18.93
CA HIS A 185 -5.15 10.21 -19.99
C HIS A 185 -3.81 9.61 -20.41
N PHE A 186 -3.79 8.30 -20.67
CA PHE A 186 -2.59 7.57 -21.08
C PHE A 186 -2.73 7.00 -22.49
N ASP A 187 -1.76 7.28 -23.35
CA ASP A 187 -1.63 6.63 -24.66
C ASP A 187 -0.60 5.48 -24.70
N ASN A 188 0.27 5.37 -23.68
CA ASN A 188 1.38 4.43 -23.67
C ASN A 188 1.86 4.16 -22.23
N PRO A 189 2.60 3.05 -21.98
CA PRO A 189 3.01 2.66 -20.64
C PRO A 189 4.27 3.37 -20.13
N ALA A 190 4.98 4.12 -20.97
CA ALA A 190 6.33 4.61 -20.67
C ALA A 190 6.44 6.12 -20.45
N GLY A 191 5.47 6.89 -20.96
CA GLY A 191 5.48 8.35 -20.94
C GLY A 191 6.05 8.99 -22.19
N PHE A 192 5.94 8.35 -23.37
CA PHE A 192 6.25 9.01 -24.63
C PHE A 192 5.25 10.13 -24.91
N ASP A 193 5.74 11.22 -25.51
CA ASP A 193 4.93 12.40 -25.82
C ASP A 193 3.80 12.06 -26.78
N SER A 194 2.60 12.54 -26.45
CA SER A 194 1.44 12.53 -27.32
C SER A 194 0.49 13.66 -26.87
N PRO A 195 -0.26 14.29 -27.79
CA PRO A 195 -1.26 15.31 -27.44
C PRO A 195 -2.30 14.83 -26.43
N ASN A 196 -2.59 13.52 -26.40
CA ASN A 196 -3.56 12.94 -25.48
C ASN A 196 -2.89 12.24 -24.28
N HIS A 197 -1.57 12.34 -24.11
CA HIS A 197 -0.87 11.72 -22.98
C HIS A 197 -0.51 12.78 -21.93
N PHE A 198 -1.31 12.86 -20.86
CA PHE A 198 -1.18 13.91 -19.85
C PHE A 198 -1.69 13.46 -18.49
N SER A 199 -1.30 14.20 -17.46
CA SER A 199 -1.88 14.16 -16.12
C SER A 199 -1.73 15.54 -15.48
N SER A 200 -2.39 15.78 -14.36
CA SER A 200 -2.13 16.91 -13.48
C SER A 200 -1.22 16.51 -12.30
N ALA A 201 -0.67 17.49 -11.57
CA ALA A 201 0.07 17.22 -10.34
C ALA A 201 -0.85 16.65 -9.24
N SER A 202 -2.10 17.11 -9.20
CA SER A 202 -3.14 16.57 -8.32
C SER A 202 -3.44 15.11 -8.61
N ASP A 203 -3.68 14.76 -9.87
CA ASP A 203 -4.01 13.38 -10.26
C ASP A 203 -2.80 12.45 -10.04
N LEU A 204 -1.58 12.89 -10.36
CA LEU A 204 -0.35 12.14 -10.06
C LEU A 204 -0.18 11.86 -8.57
N SER A 205 -0.61 12.78 -7.69
CA SER A 205 -0.56 12.53 -6.24
C SER A 205 -1.48 11.39 -5.83
N ILE A 206 -2.69 11.32 -6.42
CA ILE A 206 -3.66 10.25 -6.16
C ILE A 206 -3.12 8.90 -6.67
N ILE A 207 -2.53 8.87 -7.87
CA ILE A 207 -1.88 7.68 -8.41
C ILE A 207 -0.75 7.21 -7.47
N THR A 208 0.08 8.14 -7.00
CA THR A 208 1.19 7.82 -6.10
C THR A 208 0.70 7.31 -4.75
N GLU A 209 -0.34 7.93 -4.17
CA GLU A 209 -0.97 7.48 -2.93
C GLU A 209 -1.54 6.07 -3.05
N GLU A 210 -2.21 5.77 -4.17
CA GLU A 210 -2.71 4.43 -4.45
C GLU A 210 -1.56 3.42 -4.58
N ALA A 211 -0.44 3.80 -5.22
CA ALA A 211 0.73 2.94 -5.34
C ALA A 211 1.35 2.62 -3.97
N LEU A 212 1.43 3.61 -3.08
CA LEU A 212 2.00 3.45 -1.73
C LEU A 212 1.18 2.54 -0.81
N LYS A 213 -0.11 2.33 -1.10
CA LYS A 213 -0.92 1.34 -0.36
C LYS A 213 -0.49 -0.10 -0.65
N ASN A 214 0.17 -0.36 -1.77
CA ASN A 214 0.60 -1.69 -2.20
C ASN A 214 2.06 -1.99 -1.79
N GLY A 215 2.42 -1.67 -0.54
CA GLY A 215 3.80 -1.72 -0.04
C GLY A 215 4.37 -3.10 0.31
N ASP A 216 3.65 -4.19 0.02
CA ASP A 216 4.02 -5.57 0.38
C ASP A 216 4.46 -6.42 -0.83
#